data_AF-A0A924LUD6-F1
#
_entry.id   AF-A0A924LUD6-F1
#
_cell.length_a   1.000
_cell.length_b   1.000
_cell.length_c   1.000
_cell.angle_alpha   90.00
_cell.angle_beta   90.00
_cell.angle_gamma   90.00
#
_symmetry.space_group_name_H-M   'P 1'
#
loop_
_entity.id
_entity.type
_entity.pdbx_description
1 polymer ?
#
loop_
_entity_poly.entity_id
_entity_poly.type
_entity_poly.pdbx_seq_one_letter_code
_entity_poly.pdbx_strand_id
1 'polypeptide(L)'
;IDVEKKYIVGYNQIFFKITAKKAKKIQLDLYQNMQVDSIVFENKKLNYKREFNAVFIDFPYYLTLGFDNSLKFYYSGNPQIAKHAPWDGGFVFSKDKNNKDFVGVACQGAGASLWFPCKDSQSDEPNDGVTISIEAPTGLIAVSNGRLLNSFNKQNGFTRWDWQVKNPINAYDITVNIADYVHFGENYKGLDLDYYVLRENEAKAKVQFEQVKPMMDCFQTKFGEYPFKNDGYKLVETPYLAMEHQSAVAYGNTYQNGYQGTDLSGTGIGLSFDYIIIHESGHEWFGNSITSKDIADMWIHEGFTMYSEAVFLECQMGKQKAQEYLRGMQKNVQNDKPIIGPYGVNKEGSGDMYYKGALMLNTIRSIVNDDDKWWRILYKYSLNFRHKIIDNQTVVNYFNKELGLNLSPIFEQYLKYKNIPTLELKIEKRKLMYKWVSDIVSFNMPVDIKIKGNIVRIYPKNDFQSYDLKIKKMNEVEVLNDQYYINVKLD
;
A
#
# COMPACT_ATOMS: atom_id res chain seq x y z
N ILE A 1 7.93 -11.77 24.02
CA ILE A 1 9.09 -11.62 23.12
C ILE A 1 10.31 -11.39 24.01
N ASP A 2 11.27 -12.31 23.96
CA ASP A 2 12.56 -12.16 24.65
C ASP A 2 13.51 -11.42 23.68
N VAL A 3 13.69 -10.12 23.93
CA VAL A 3 14.44 -9.23 23.03
C VAL A 3 15.93 -9.55 23.03
N GLU A 4 16.47 -9.88 24.21
CA GLU A 4 17.90 -10.23 24.37
C GLU A 4 18.24 -11.50 23.59
N LYS A 5 17.41 -12.54 23.71
CA LYS A 5 17.60 -13.80 22.97
C LYS A 5 17.07 -13.76 21.55
N LYS A 6 16.41 -12.67 21.15
CA LYS A 6 15.70 -12.53 19.87
C LYS A 6 14.79 -13.73 19.62
N TYR A 7 13.97 -14.07 20.62
CA TYR A 7 13.19 -15.31 20.67
C TYR A 7 11.72 -15.02 20.95
N ILE A 8 10.84 -15.73 20.23
CA ILE A 8 9.39 -15.64 20.37
C ILE A 8 8.88 -16.98 20.90
N VAL A 9 7.91 -16.91 21.80
CA VAL A 9 7.09 -18.03 22.25
C VAL A 9 5.67 -17.53 22.38
N GLY A 10 4.71 -18.31 21.91
CA GLY A 10 3.31 -17.92 21.97
C GLY A 10 2.38 -18.93 21.33
N TYR A 11 1.16 -18.46 21.07
CA TYR A 11 0.20 -19.22 20.28
C TYR A 11 -0.63 -18.26 19.43
N ASN A 12 -1.14 -18.77 18.31
CA ASN A 12 -2.22 -18.13 17.57
C ASN A 12 -3.50 -18.96 17.74
N GLN A 13 -4.61 -18.32 18.11
CA GLN A 13 -5.93 -18.94 18.09
C GLN A 13 -6.64 -18.51 16.81
N ILE A 14 -6.76 -19.44 15.88
CA ILE A 14 -7.25 -19.16 14.52
C ILE A 14 -8.69 -19.63 14.45
N PHE A 15 -9.60 -18.70 14.17
CA PHE A 15 -10.99 -18.97 13.85
C PHE A 15 -11.13 -19.08 12.33
N PHE A 16 -11.81 -20.11 11.84
CA PHE A 16 -11.90 -20.37 10.41
C PHE A 16 -13.22 -21.04 10.02
N LYS A 17 -13.57 -20.86 8.75
CA LYS A 17 -14.73 -21.49 8.10
C LYS A 17 -14.27 -22.42 7.00
N ILE A 18 -14.91 -23.58 6.88
CA ILE A 18 -14.67 -24.49 5.76
C ILE A 18 -15.50 -24.03 4.56
N THR A 19 -14.83 -23.80 3.43
CA THR A 19 -15.46 -23.39 2.16
C THR A 19 -15.71 -24.57 1.22
N ALA A 20 -15.06 -25.71 1.45
CA ALA A 20 -15.30 -26.95 0.71
C ALA A 20 -16.50 -27.73 1.28
N LYS A 21 -17.08 -28.66 0.50
CA LYS A 21 -18.17 -29.53 1.00
C LYS A 21 -17.74 -30.34 2.24
N LYS A 22 -16.53 -30.88 2.21
CA LYS A 22 -15.87 -31.59 3.32
C LYS A 22 -14.36 -31.35 3.25
N ALA A 23 -13.72 -31.17 4.39
CA ALA A 23 -12.27 -31.08 4.51
C ALA A 23 -11.81 -31.92 5.70
N LYS A 24 -10.72 -32.68 5.54
CA LYS A 24 -10.06 -33.40 6.64
C LYS A 24 -8.63 -32.88 6.90
N LYS A 25 -8.18 -31.95 6.06
CA LYS A 25 -6.85 -31.36 6.09
C LYS A 25 -6.94 -29.88 5.75
N ILE A 26 -6.16 -29.07 6.46
CA ILE A 26 -5.92 -27.66 6.11
C ILE A 26 -4.41 -27.40 6.06
N GLN A 27 -4.01 -26.30 5.43
CA GLN A 27 -2.65 -25.78 5.46
C GLN A 27 -2.65 -24.46 6.24
N LEU A 28 -1.65 -24.31 7.10
CA LEU A 28 -1.19 -23.04 7.64
C LEU A 28 0.31 -22.92 7.38
N ASP A 29 0.83 -21.72 7.42
CA ASP A 29 2.22 -21.41 7.11
C ASP A 29 2.93 -20.91 8.37
N LEU A 30 4.16 -21.38 8.56
CA LEU A 30 5.09 -20.94 9.58
C LEU A 30 6.51 -21.21 9.07
N TYR A 31 7.39 -20.23 9.11
CA TYR A 31 8.76 -20.37 8.60
C TYR A 31 9.55 -21.46 9.32
N GLN A 32 10.39 -22.20 8.57
CA GLN A 32 11.11 -23.39 9.07
C GLN A 32 12.02 -23.17 10.29
N ASN A 33 12.52 -21.95 10.50
CA ASN A 33 13.29 -21.56 11.69
C ASN A 33 12.43 -21.42 12.96
N MET A 34 11.10 -21.41 12.82
CA MET A 34 10.16 -21.47 13.92
C MET A 34 9.69 -22.90 14.16
N GLN A 35 9.61 -23.29 15.43
CA GLN A 35 9.17 -24.59 15.90
C GLN A 35 7.65 -24.62 16.07
N VAL A 36 7.04 -25.72 15.62
CA VAL A 36 5.65 -26.07 15.96
C VAL A 36 5.68 -26.83 17.29
N ASP A 37 5.18 -26.23 18.37
CA ASP A 37 5.20 -26.86 19.70
C ASP A 37 4.01 -27.81 19.87
N SER A 38 2.81 -27.36 19.47
CA SER A 38 1.62 -28.20 19.36
C SER A 38 0.50 -27.50 18.60
N ILE A 39 -0.39 -28.28 17.99
CA ILE A 39 -1.61 -27.81 17.35
C ILE A 39 -2.78 -28.48 18.04
N VAL A 40 -3.72 -27.71 18.58
CA VAL A 40 -4.81 -28.20 19.42
C VAL A 40 -6.17 -27.80 18.83
N PHE A 41 -7.05 -28.78 18.65
CA PHE A 41 -8.43 -28.62 18.21
C PHE A 41 -9.34 -29.43 19.13
N GLU A 42 -10.41 -28.83 19.65
CA GLU A 42 -11.32 -29.47 20.63
C GLU A 42 -10.60 -30.17 21.79
N ASN A 43 -9.59 -29.51 22.36
CA ASN A 43 -8.72 -30.03 23.43
C ASN A 43 -7.88 -31.26 23.07
N LYS A 44 -7.81 -31.66 21.79
CA LYS A 44 -6.98 -32.74 21.29
C LYS A 44 -5.81 -32.20 20.48
N LYS A 45 -4.62 -32.76 20.71
CA LYS A 45 -3.46 -32.50 19.85
C LYS A 45 -3.70 -33.13 18.47
N LEU A 46 -3.45 -32.36 17.42
CA LEU A 46 -3.55 -32.81 16.04
C LEU A 46 -2.19 -33.28 15.51
N ASN A 47 -2.25 -34.24 14.58
CA ASN A 47 -1.10 -34.61 13.78
C ASN A 47 -0.92 -33.60 12.64
N TYR A 48 0.33 -33.37 12.24
CA TYR A 48 0.66 -32.54 11.10
C TYR A 48 1.85 -33.09 10.31
N LYS A 49 1.95 -32.69 9.06
CA LYS A 49 3.13 -32.85 8.21
C LYS A 49 3.64 -31.47 7.81
N ARG A 50 4.93 -31.24 7.96
CA ARG A 50 5.58 -30.01 7.50
C ARG A 50 6.33 -30.25 6.19
N GLU A 51 6.16 -29.35 5.23
CA GLU A 51 6.95 -29.27 4.01
C GLU A 51 7.43 -27.83 3.84
N PHE A 52 8.71 -27.58 4.13
CA PHE A 52 9.27 -26.23 4.21
C PHE A 52 8.47 -25.34 5.19
N ASN A 53 7.88 -24.24 4.71
CA ASN A 53 7.09 -23.33 5.52
C ASN A 53 5.62 -23.77 5.66
N ALA A 54 5.15 -24.74 4.86
CA ALA A 54 3.77 -25.21 4.90
C ALA A 54 3.58 -26.30 5.97
N VAL A 55 2.56 -26.14 6.79
CA VAL A 55 2.14 -27.07 7.85
C VAL A 55 0.76 -27.61 7.53
N PHE A 56 0.72 -28.86 7.07
CA PHE A 56 -0.51 -29.58 6.74
C PHE A 56 -1.06 -30.30 7.97
N ILE A 57 -2.25 -29.91 8.42
CA ILE A 57 -2.84 -30.34 9.69
C ILE A 57 -3.97 -31.33 9.41
N ASP A 58 -3.92 -32.53 10.00
CA ASP A 58 -4.93 -33.57 9.82
C ASP A 58 -5.97 -33.54 10.95
N PHE A 59 -7.25 -33.54 10.57
CA PHE A 59 -8.38 -33.58 11.50
C PHE A 59 -8.86 -35.02 11.73
N PRO A 60 -9.35 -35.33 12.96
CA PRO A 60 -9.82 -36.68 13.29
C PRO A 60 -11.05 -37.11 12.49
N TYR A 61 -11.86 -36.15 12.02
CA TYR A 61 -13.06 -36.35 11.22
C TYR A 61 -13.18 -35.27 10.14
N TYR A 62 -14.11 -35.45 9.20
CA TYR A 62 -14.38 -34.45 8.17
C TYR A 62 -15.09 -33.24 8.78
N LEU A 63 -14.48 -32.07 8.62
CA LEU A 63 -15.13 -30.79 8.82
C LEU A 63 -16.02 -30.51 7.60
N THR A 64 -17.23 -29.98 7.82
CA THR A 64 -18.21 -29.71 6.77
C THR A 64 -18.28 -28.22 6.45
N LEU A 65 -18.83 -27.88 5.28
CA LEU A 65 -19.09 -26.51 4.85
C LEU A 65 -19.74 -25.67 5.98
N GLY A 66 -19.17 -24.49 6.24
CA GLY A 66 -19.62 -23.60 7.30
C GLY A 66 -19.05 -23.92 8.69
N PHE A 67 -19.70 -23.31 9.70
CA PHE A 67 -19.38 -23.27 11.13
C PHE A 67 -17.98 -22.75 11.53
N ASP A 68 -17.98 -21.93 12.58
CA ASP A 68 -16.80 -21.29 13.16
C ASP A 68 -15.99 -22.33 13.95
N ASN A 69 -15.02 -22.93 13.26
CA ASN A 69 -14.04 -23.79 13.90
C ASN A 69 -12.95 -22.93 14.50
N SER A 70 -12.29 -23.42 15.54
CA SER A 70 -11.06 -22.80 16.03
C SER A 70 -10.01 -23.83 16.41
N LEU A 71 -8.76 -23.50 16.14
CA LEU A 71 -7.61 -24.24 16.62
C LEU A 71 -6.63 -23.30 17.31
N LYS A 72 -5.84 -23.84 18.24
CA LYS A 72 -4.70 -23.15 18.83
C LYS A 72 -3.41 -23.72 18.30
N PHE A 73 -2.58 -22.87 17.72
CA PHE A 73 -1.28 -23.22 17.18
C PHE A 73 -0.21 -22.63 18.10
N TYR A 74 0.42 -23.47 18.91
CA TYR A 74 1.53 -23.09 19.80
C TYR A 74 2.86 -23.20 19.05
N TYR A 75 3.71 -22.19 19.20
CA TYR A 75 4.96 -22.09 18.46
C TYR A 75 6.00 -21.32 19.27
N SER A 76 7.26 -21.57 18.92
CA SER A 76 8.40 -20.89 19.52
C SER A 76 9.59 -20.85 18.56
N GLY A 77 10.56 -19.97 18.75
CA GLY A 77 11.75 -19.91 17.90
C GLY A 77 12.36 -18.52 17.76
N ASN A 78 13.47 -18.46 17.02
CA ASN A 78 14.09 -17.22 16.61
C ASN A 78 13.51 -16.79 15.26
N PRO A 79 12.77 -15.66 15.16
CA PRO A 79 12.22 -15.19 13.90
C PRO A 79 13.34 -14.76 12.95
N GLN A 80 13.00 -14.63 11.67
CA GLN A 80 13.90 -14.05 10.68
C GLN A 80 14.27 -12.61 11.07
N ILE A 81 15.55 -12.26 10.96
CA ILE A 81 16.05 -10.90 11.18
C ILE A 81 16.25 -10.25 9.81
N ALA A 82 15.59 -9.11 9.59
CA ALA A 82 15.73 -8.32 8.37
C ALA A 82 17.09 -7.62 8.35
N LYS A 83 17.74 -7.60 7.18
CA LYS A 83 19.02 -6.90 6.96
C LYS A 83 18.79 -5.45 6.55
N HIS A 84 17.73 -5.21 5.80
CA HIS A 84 17.39 -3.98 5.11
C HIS A 84 15.86 -3.78 5.17
N ALA A 85 15.25 -3.89 6.35
CA ALA A 85 13.83 -3.57 6.49
C ALA A 85 13.56 -2.13 6.02
N PRO A 86 12.46 -1.87 5.29
CA PRO A 86 11.37 -2.80 4.97
C PRO A 86 11.57 -3.61 3.66
N TRP A 87 12.69 -3.45 2.95
CA TRP A 87 12.94 -4.10 1.65
C TRP A 87 13.19 -5.62 1.73
N ASP A 88 13.48 -6.14 2.92
CA ASP A 88 13.37 -7.55 3.25
C ASP A 88 12.54 -7.78 4.52
N GLY A 89 11.81 -8.88 4.56
CA GLY A 89 10.93 -9.21 5.67
C GLY A 89 11.67 -9.74 6.89
N GLY A 90 11.25 -9.32 8.08
CA GLY A 90 11.77 -9.84 9.34
C GLY A 90 11.70 -8.83 10.49
N PHE A 91 12.20 -9.26 11.63
CA PHE A 91 12.41 -8.41 12.79
C PHE A 91 13.67 -7.56 12.63
N VAL A 92 13.61 -6.34 13.13
CA VAL A 92 14.79 -5.51 13.40
C VAL A 92 14.95 -5.44 14.91
N PHE A 93 16.08 -5.95 15.42
CA PHE A 93 16.45 -5.83 16.82
C PHE A 93 17.62 -4.85 16.95
N SER A 94 17.34 -3.65 17.42
CA SER A 94 18.31 -2.56 17.54
C SER A 94 18.29 -1.92 18.93
N LYS A 95 19.09 -0.88 19.13
CA LYS A 95 19.13 -0.06 20.33
C LYS A 95 18.88 1.40 19.97
N ASP A 96 18.15 2.11 20.83
CA ASP A 96 18.02 3.57 20.72
C ASP A 96 19.31 4.30 21.18
N LYS A 97 19.29 5.63 21.18
CA LYS A 97 20.46 6.44 21.57
C LYS A 97 20.80 6.33 23.06
N ASN A 98 19.86 5.86 23.87
CA ASN A 98 20.00 5.62 25.31
C ASN A 98 20.30 4.14 25.63
N ASN A 99 20.66 3.35 24.62
CA ASN A 99 20.97 1.92 24.70
C ASN A 99 19.80 1.04 25.21
N LYS A 100 18.55 1.50 25.06
CA LYS A 100 17.35 0.70 25.30
C LYS A 100 16.95 -0.05 24.04
N ASP A 101 16.24 -1.16 24.21
CA ASP A 101 15.78 -1.96 23.08
C ASP A 101 14.85 -1.16 22.17
N PHE A 102 15.09 -1.27 20.86
CA PHE A 102 14.25 -0.70 19.82
C PHE A 102 14.00 -1.75 18.74
N VAL A 103 12.78 -2.29 18.76
CA VAL A 103 12.39 -3.47 17.98
C VAL A 103 11.18 -3.15 17.13
N GLY A 104 11.18 -3.64 15.90
CA GLY A 104 10.01 -3.64 15.02
C GLY A 104 10.03 -4.85 14.09
N VAL A 105 8.91 -5.10 13.41
CA VAL A 105 8.80 -6.12 12.36
C VAL A 105 8.14 -5.50 11.13
N ALA A 106 8.61 -5.87 9.95
CA ALA A 106 7.97 -5.61 8.66
C ALA A 106 8.04 -6.90 7.84
N CYS A 107 6.96 -7.28 7.15
CA CYS A 107 6.90 -8.58 6.49
C CYS A 107 6.14 -8.63 5.15
N GLN A 108 5.83 -7.48 4.52
CA GLN A 108 5.27 -7.46 3.16
C GLN A 108 6.16 -8.25 2.19
N GLY A 109 5.54 -8.98 1.26
CA GLY A 109 6.22 -9.88 0.31
C GLY A 109 6.74 -11.19 0.93
N ALA A 110 7.48 -11.13 2.04
CA ALA A 110 8.01 -12.32 2.74
C ALA A 110 6.93 -13.13 3.46
N GLY A 111 5.88 -12.44 3.94
CA GLY A 111 4.72 -13.02 4.60
C GLY A 111 4.84 -13.06 6.13
N ALA A 112 3.68 -13.00 6.79
CA ALA A 112 3.57 -12.92 8.24
C ALA A 112 3.96 -14.24 8.94
N SER A 113 3.95 -15.35 8.18
CA SER A 113 4.41 -16.66 8.65
C SER A 113 5.87 -16.70 9.08
N LEU A 114 6.65 -15.64 8.80
CA LEU A 114 8.01 -15.51 9.30
C LEU A 114 8.11 -15.39 10.83
N TRP A 115 7.00 -15.06 11.52
CA TRP A 115 6.99 -14.92 12.97
C TRP A 115 5.76 -15.41 13.71
N PHE A 116 4.61 -15.65 13.07
CA PHE A 116 3.48 -16.33 13.69
C PHE A 116 2.75 -17.24 12.71
N PRO A 117 2.11 -18.34 13.16
CA PRO A 117 1.40 -19.24 12.27
C PRO A 117 0.11 -18.59 11.75
N CYS A 118 -0.07 -18.56 10.43
CA CYS A 118 -1.25 -17.99 9.78
C CYS A 118 -1.53 -18.70 8.44
N LYS A 119 -2.64 -18.35 7.77
CA LYS A 119 -2.76 -18.63 6.34
C LYS A 119 -2.12 -17.44 5.63
N ASP A 120 -0.90 -17.61 5.14
CA ASP A 120 -0.08 -16.50 4.67
C ASP A 120 -0.37 -16.20 3.21
N SER A 121 -1.50 -15.54 2.99
CA SER A 121 -2.04 -15.25 1.68
C SER A 121 -2.65 -13.86 1.70
N GLN A 122 -2.18 -12.98 0.82
CA GLN A 122 -2.72 -11.63 0.67
C GLN A 122 -4.22 -11.62 0.33
N SER A 123 -4.71 -12.72 -0.25
CA SER A 123 -6.10 -12.91 -0.63
C SER A 123 -7.04 -13.34 0.52
N ASP A 124 -6.60 -13.33 1.77
CA ASP A 124 -7.42 -13.74 2.92
C ASP A 124 -7.11 -12.90 4.15
N GLU A 125 -8.16 -12.54 4.88
CA GLU A 125 -8.08 -11.65 6.03
C GLU A 125 -8.98 -12.17 7.17
N PRO A 126 -8.55 -12.08 8.45
CA PRO A 126 -9.48 -12.17 9.57
C PRO A 126 -10.53 -11.04 9.49
N ASN A 127 -11.69 -11.34 8.90
CA ASN A 127 -12.77 -10.37 8.67
C ASN A 127 -13.32 -9.72 9.96
N ASP A 128 -13.24 -10.42 11.09
CA ASP A 128 -13.72 -9.94 12.40
C ASP A 128 -12.58 -9.32 13.24
N GLY A 129 -11.45 -9.01 12.60
CA GLY A 129 -10.27 -8.42 13.23
C GLY A 129 -9.46 -9.40 14.08
N VAL A 130 -8.58 -8.85 14.92
CA VAL A 130 -7.62 -9.62 15.72
C VAL A 130 -7.44 -9.02 17.11
N THR A 131 -7.17 -9.88 18.10
CA THR A 131 -6.69 -9.46 19.42
C THR A 131 -5.22 -9.86 19.54
N ILE A 132 -4.36 -8.90 19.86
CA ILE A 132 -2.91 -9.05 19.87
C ILE A 132 -2.41 -8.81 21.29
N SER A 133 -1.81 -9.83 21.89
CA SER A 133 -1.26 -9.79 23.25
C SER A 133 0.26 -9.92 23.20
N ILE A 134 0.96 -8.86 23.54
CA ILE A 134 2.43 -8.82 23.46
C ILE A 134 3.01 -8.68 24.87
N GLU A 135 3.87 -9.61 25.26
CA GLU A 135 4.69 -9.49 26.45
C GLU A 135 6.10 -8.98 26.06
N ALA A 136 6.50 -7.84 26.63
CA ALA A 136 7.79 -7.19 26.40
C ALA A 136 8.51 -6.90 27.74
N PRO A 137 9.84 -6.71 27.75
CA PRO A 137 10.56 -6.35 28.97
C PRO A 137 9.94 -5.13 29.67
N THR A 138 9.87 -5.19 31.01
CA THR A 138 9.30 -4.11 31.82
C THR A 138 10.11 -2.83 31.66
N GLY A 139 9.42 -1.70 31.49
CA GLY A 139 10.03 -0.41 31.18
C GLY A 139 10.01 -0.05 29.70
N LEU A 140 9.52 -0.96 28.84
CA LEU A 140 9.25 -0.71 27.42
C LEU A 140 7.74 -0.79 27.14
N ILE A 141 7.31 -0.12 26.07
CA ILE A 141 5.94 -0.17 25.55
C ILE A 141 5.93 -1.03 24.29
N ALA A 142 5.00 -1.97 24.21
CA ALA A 142 4.73 -2.71 22.98
C ALA A 142 3.48 -2.16 22.29
N VAL A 143 3.67 -1.60 21.10
CA VAL A 143 2.63 -1.00 20.27
C VAL A 143 2.27 -1.94 19.12
N SER A 144 0.97 -2.04 18.82
CA SER A 144 0.43 -2.85 17.74
C SER A 144 -0.77 -2.17 17.08
N ASN A 145 -1.41 -2.87 16.14
CA ASN A 145 -2.57 -2.41 15.39
C ASN A 145 -3.79 -2.22 16.31
N GLY A 146 -4.73 -1.37 15.91
CA GLY A 146 -5.99 -1.18 16.62
C GLY A 146 -5.87 -0.44 17.95
N ARG A 147 -6.82 -0.63 18.86
CA ARG A 147 -6.87 0.13 20.12
C ARG A 147 -6.25 -0.64 21.27
N LEU A 148 -5.52 0.07 22.14
CA LEU A 148 -5.04 -0.49 23.39
C LEU A 148 -6.24 -0.77 24.30
N LEU A 149 -6.43 -2.02 24.69
CA LEU A 149 -7.45 -2.42 25.65
C LEU A 149 -6.93 -2.26 27.07
N ASN A 150 -5.73 -2.79 27.34
CA ASN A 150 -5.13 -2.74 28.67
C ASN A 150 -3.62 -3.04 28.64
N SER A 151 -2.93 -2.75 29.75
CA SER A 151 -1.57 -3.22 30.03
C SER A 151 -1.47 -3.81 31.43
N PHE A 152 -0.65 -4.85 31.59
CA PHE A 152 -0.51 -5.58 32.85
C PHE A 152 0.95 -5.90 33.13
N ASN A 153 1.49 -5.42 34.25
CA ASN A 153 2.79 -5.87 34.73
C ASN A 153 2.68 -7.32 35.26
N LYS A 154 3.44 -8.24 34.67
CA LYS A 154 3.38 -9.68 34.96
C LYS A 154 4.15 -10.08 36.22
N GLN A 155 4.82 -9.14 36.88
CA GLN A 155 5.66 -9.35 38.07
C GLN A 155 6.82 -10.35 37.87
N ASN A 156 7.18 -10.64 36.62
CA ASN A 156 8.25 -11.57 36.23
C ASN A 156 9.28 -10.91 35.29
N GLY A 157 9.37 -9.58 35.31
CA GLY A 157 10.22 -8.81 34.41
C GLY A 157 9.56 -8.43 33.08
N PHE A 158 8.33 -8.88 32.79
CA PHE A 158 7.60 -8.51 31.57
C PHE A 158 6.34 -7.66 31.86
N THR A 159 5.97 -6.83 30.89
CA THR A 159 4.66 -6.15 30.83
C THR A 159 3.91 -6.64 29.60
N ARG A 160 2.66 -7.04 29.78
CA ARG A 160 1.74 -7.45 28.72
C ARG A 160 0.94 -6.24 28.22
N TRP A 161 0.83 -6.10 26.91
CA TRP A 161 0.04 -5.09 26.21
C TRP A 161 -1.00 -5.79 25.34
N ASP A 162 -2.28 -5.49 25.55
CA ASP A 162 -3.40 -6.09 24.83
C ASP A 162 -4.03 -5.08 23.87
N TRP A 163 -3.96 -5.37 22.58
CA TRP A 163 -4.48 -4.55 21.49
C TRP A 163 -5.63 -5.25 20.78
N GLN A 164 -6.56 -4.49 20.22
CA GLN A 164 -7.69 -5.01 19.45
C GLN A 164 -7.90 -4.23 18.15
N VAL A 165 -7.89 -4.98 17.05
CA VAL A 165 -8.39 -4.55 15.73
C VAL A 165 -9.79 -5.13 15.55
N LYS A 166 -10.74 -4.31 15.09
CA LYS A 166 -12.14 -4.69 14.85
C LYS A 166 -12.47 -4.84 13.38
N ASN A 167 -11.75 -4.16 12.50
CA ASN A 167 -11.94 -4.30 11.05
C ASN A 167 -11.14 -5.49 10.50
N PRO A 168 -11.43 -5.95 9.27
CA PRO A 168 -10.53 -6.84 8.54
C PRO A 168 -9.11 -6.26 8.51
N ILE A 169 -8.11 -7.13 8.51
CA ILE A 169 -6.69 -6.75 8.50
C ILE A 169 -5.89 -7.79 7.72
N ASN A 170 -4.96 -7.37 6.88
CA ASN A 170 -4.07 -8.31 6.21
C ASN A 170 -3.08 -8.94 7.21
N ALA A 171 -2.70 -10.20 6.99
CA ALA A 171 -1.75 -10.85 7.89
C ALA A 171 -0.41 -10.11 7.94
N TYR A 172 0.05 -9.53 6.82
CA TYR A 172 1.30 -8.77 6.77
C TYR A 172 1.23 -7.45 7.55
N ASP A 173 0.03 -6.87 7.69
CA ASP A 173 -0.16 -5.60 8.41
C ASP A 173 -0.02 -5.75 9.91
N ILE A 174 -0.18 -6.97 10.43
CA ILE A 174 -0.08 -7.25 11.85
C ILE A 174 1.37 -6.99 12.28
N THR A 175 1.55 -6.04 13.18
CA THR A 175 2.87 -5.57 13.59
C THR A 175 3.05 -5.55 15.11
N VAL A 176 4.31 -5.55 15.52
CA VAL A 176 4.74 -5.31 16.90
C VAL A 176 5.94 -4.39 16.89
N ASN A 177 5.84 -3.30 17.65
CA ASN A 177 6.90 -2.34 17.85
C ASN A 177 7.18 -2.19 19.35
N ILE A 178 8.43 -2.35 19.78
CA ILE A 178 8.82 -2.33 21.20
C ILE A 178 9.94 -1.32 21.39
N ALA A 179 9.70 -0.30 22.22
CA ALA A 179 10.70 0.71 22.56
C ALA A 179 10.39 1.42 23.87
N ASP A 180 11.28 2.34 24.31
CA ASP A 180 10.98 3.34 25.33
C ASP A 180 10.14 4.47 24.75
N TYR A 181 8.92 4.11 24.32
CA TYR A 181 8.00 5.07 23.73
C TYR A 181 7.47 6.06 24.77
N VAL A 182 7.24 7.29 24.32
CA VAL A 182 6.24 8.19 24.87
C VAL A 182 5.04 8.22 23.96
N HIS A 183 3.86 8.44 24.55
CA HIS A 183 2.60 8.55 23.84
C HIS A 183 2.06 9.97 23.96
N PHE A 184 1.59 10.51 22.84
CA PHE A 184 0.75 11.71 22.79
C PHE A 184 -0.28 11.53 21.67
N GLY A 185 -1.40 12.23 21.75
CA GLY A 185 -2.47 12.08 20.78
C GLY A 185 -3.62 13.04 21.04
N GLU A 186 -4.59 13.02 20.15
CA GLU A 186 -5.79 13.85 20.23
C GLU A 186 -6.97 13.25 19.46
N ASN A 187 -8.18 13.67 19.79
CA ASN A 187 -9.35 13.40 18.97
C ASN A 187 -9.50 14.50 17.92
N TYR A 188 -9.36 14.14 16.65
CA TYR A 188 -9.53 15.05 15.53
C TYR A 188 -10.81 14.72 14.77
N LYS A 189 -11.85 15.55 14.94
CA LYS A 189 -13.16 15.39 14.27
C LYS A 189 -13.78 13.99 14.43
N GLY A 190 -13.63 13.40 15.61
CA GLY A 190 -14.17 12.06 15.93
C GLY A 190 -13.29 10.89 15.49
N LEU A 191 -12.06 11.13 15.04
CA LEU A 191 -11.02 10.13 14.83
C LEU A 191 -9.93 10.31 15.90
N ASP A 192 -9.55 9.23 16.59
CA ASP A 192 -8.42 9.28 17.51
C ASP A 192 -7.12 9.15 16.72
N LEU A 193 -6.24 10.12 16.91
CA LEU A 193 -4.89 10.17 16.36
C LEU A 193 -3.91 9.94 17.51
N ASP A 194 -3.20 8.82 17.52
CA ASP A 194 -2.20 8.51 18.54
C ASP A 194 -0.80 8.43 17.95
N TYR A 195 0.19 8.87 18.72
CA TYR A 195 1.58 8.92 18.28
C TYR A 195 2.47 8.28 19.33
N TYR A 196 3.26 7.30 18.91
CA TYR A 196 4.21 6.58 19.75
C TYR A 196 5.61 6.81 19.21
N VAL A 197 6.43 7.55 19.96
CA VAL A 197 7.78 7.93 19.51
C VAL A 197 8.79 7.70 20.62
N LEU A 198 10.05 7.49 20.27
CA LEU A 198 11.15 7.41 21.22
C LEU A 198 11.15 8.65 22.10
N ARG A 199 11.38 8.45 23.40
CA ARG A 199 11.29 9.51 24.42
C ARG A 199 12.09 10.76 24.06
N GLU A 200 13.29 10.61 23.52
CA GLU A 200 14.14 11.74 23.12
C GLU A 200 13.63 12.53 21.91
N ASN A 201 12.72 11.96 21.13
CA ASN A 201 12.22 12.54 19.89
C ASN A 201 10.85 13.22 20.03
N GLU A 202 10.22 13.19 21.21
CA GLU A 202 8.88 13.73 21.47
C GLU A 202 8.68 15.16 20.92
N ALA A 203 9.63 16.06 21.21
CA ALA A 203 9.54 17.45 20.79
C ALA A 203 9.60 17.61 19.26
N LYS A 204 10.41 16.80 18.57
CA LYS A 204 10.49 16.80 17.11
C LYS A 204 9.23 16.22 16.49
N ALA A 205 8.74 15.11 17.05
CA ALA A 205 7.53 14.44 16.61
C ALA A 205 6.31 15.37 16.69
N LYS A 206 6.13 16.10 17.80
CA LYS A 206 5.03 17.06 17.96
C LYS A 206 5.02 18.15 16.89
N VAL A 207 6.18 18.54 16.36
CA VAL A 207 6.25 19.50 15.25
C VAL A 207 5.97 18.81 13.92
N GLN A 208 6.63 17.68 13.67
CA GLN A 208 6.57 17.00 12.38
C GLN A 208 5.18 16.41 12.10
N PHE A 209 4.52 15.84 13.12
CA PHE A 209 3.26 15.12 12.97
C PHE A 209 2.02 16.02 12.86
N GLU A 210 2.17 17.35 12.98
CA GLU A 210 1.07 18.29 12.65
C GLU A 210 0.61 18.17 11.19
N GLN A 211 1.39 17.52 10.31
CA GLN A 211 1.00 17.20 8.94
C GLN A 211 -0.15 16.18 8.83
N VAL A 212 -0.42 15.40 9.89
CA VAL A 212 -1.47 14.36 9.88
C VAL A 212 -2.87 14.98 9.75
N LYS A 213 -3.17 16.08 10.42
CA LYS A 213 -4.50 16.73 10.37
C LYS A 213 -4.87 17.22 8.96
N PRO A 214 -4.05 18.05 8.27
CA PRO A 214 -4.36 18.47 6.90
C PRO A 214 -4.35 17.31 5.91
N MET A 215 -3.54 16.27 6.14
CA MET A 215 -3.59 15.03 5.37
C MET A 215 -4.95 14.33 5.54
N MET A 216 -5.39 14.11 6.78
CA MET A 216 -6.68 13.48 7.07
C MET A 216 -7.85 14.27 6.51
N ASP A 217 -7.80 15.61 6.56
CA ASP A 217 -8.83 16.44 5.92
C ASP A 217 -8.86 16.26 4.39
N CYS A 218 -7.70 16.27 3.75
CA CYS A 218 -7.60 16.08 2.31
C CYS A 218 -8.06 14.68 1.88
N PHE A 219 -7.49 13.63 2.49
CA PHE A 219 -7.77 12.25 2.15
C PHE A 219 -9.23 11.89 2.45
N GLN A 220 -9.80 12.31 3.58
CA GLN A 220 -11.22 12.05 3.83
C GLN A 220 -12.15 12.80 2.87
N THR A 221 -11.75 13.98 2.39
CA THR A 221 -12.51 14.71 1.37
C THR A 221 -12.45 14.03 0.00
N LYS A 222 -11.29 13.46 -0.37
CA LYS A 222 -11.03 12.92 -1.71
C LYS A 222 -11.32 11.42 -1.84
N PHE A 223 -11.14 10.66 -0.76
CA PHE A 223 -11.26 9.22 -0.71
C PHE A 223 -12.38 8.75 0.24
N GLY A 224 -12.97 9.63 1.04
CA GLY A 224 -14.01 9.26 2.00
C GLY A 224 -13.49 8.99 3.40
N GLU A 225 -14.39 8.87 4.37
CA GLU A 225 -14.06 8.69 5.79
C GLU A 225 -13.00 7.62 6.02
N TYR A 226 -12.07 7.89 6.95
CA TYR A 226 -10.98 6.99 7.28
C TYR A 226 -11.50 5.55 7.53
N PRO A 227 -10.94 4.55 6.81
CA PRO A 227 -11.54 3.22 6.74
C PRO A 227 -11.54 2.48 8.08
N PHE A 228 -10.62 2.82 8.99
CA PHE A 228 -10.39 2.11 10.24
C PHE A 228 -10.71 2.94 11.49
N LYS A 229 -11.69 3.85 11.42
CA LYS A 229 -12.07 4.74 12.54
C LYS A 229 -12.28 4.04 13.89
N ASN A 230 -12.85 2.83 13.87
CA ASN A 230 -13.06 2.02 15.07
C ASN A 230 -11.76 1.53 15.72
N ASP A 231 -10.67 1.46 14.94
CA ASP A 231 -9.35 1.00 15.35
C ASP A 231 -8.40 2.17 15.70
N GLY A 232 -8.76 3.39 15.26
CA GLY A 232 -7.93 4.58 15.41
C GLY A 232 -6.87 4.70 14.32
N TYR A 233 -6.16 5.82 14.29
CA TYR A 233 -4.99 6.02 13.45
C TYR A 233 -3.78 6.26 14.34
N LYS A 234 -2.63 5.69 13.96
CA LYS A 234 -1.38 5.95 14.67
C LYS A 234 -0.19 6.09 13.75
N LEU A 235 0.74 6.94 14.15
CA LEU A 235 2.14 6.84 13.72
C LEU A 235 2.98 6.25 14.85
N VAL A 236 3.80 5.26 14.51
CA VAL A 236 4.68 4.56 15.45
C VAL A 236 6.11 4.70 14.95
N GLU A 237 6.99 5.29 15.75
CA GLU A 237 8.41 5.39 15.38
C GLU A 237 9.05 4.01 15.32
N THR A 238 9.76 3.68 14.24
CA THR A 238 10.33 2.35 14.00
C THR A 238 11.83 2.37 13.70
N PRO A 239 12.56 1.25 13.91
CA PRO A 239 14.01 1.16 13.64
C PRO A 239 14.34 0.98 12.16
N TYR A 240 13.35 1.12 11.28
CA TYR A 240 13.43 1.02 9.83
C TYR A 240 12.56 2.12 9.21
N LEU A 241 12.71 2.37 7.92
CA LEU A 241 12.21 3.60 7.30
C LEU A 241 10.69 3.78 7.38
N ALA A 242 9.91 2.77 7.01
CA ALA A 242 8.46 2.85 6.88
C ALA A 242 7.85 1.47 6.66
N MET A 243 6.53 1.38 6.82
CA MET A 243 5.66 0.26 6.43
C MET A 243 4.21 0.65 6.73
N GLU A 244 3.27 0.32 5.86
CA GLU A 244 1.87 0.74 5.95
C GLU A 244 1.00 -0.04 6.94
N HIS A 245 1.60 -0.61 8.00
CA HIS A 245 0.88 -1.46 8.95
C HIS A 245 -0.45 -0.85 9.41
N GLN A 246 -1.55 -1.50 9.01
CA GLN A 246 -2.91 -1.00 9.21
C GLN A 246 -3.14 -0.40 10.60
N SER A 247 -3.59 0.87 10.67
CA SER A 247 -3.85 1.63 11.90
C SER A 247 -2.64 1.84 12.84
N ALA A 248 -1.44 1.41 12.48
CA ALA A 248 -0.21 1.53 13.26
C ALA A 248 0.99 1.81 12.33
N VAL A 249 0.81 2.81 11.47
CA VAL A 249 1.73 3.18 10.39
C VAL A 249 3.14 3.41 10.93
N ALA A 250 4.12 2.71 10.37
CA ALA A 250 5.51 2.79 10.81
C ALA A 250 6.19 4.05 10.28
N TYR A 251 6.92 4.74 11.15
CA TYR A 251 7.57 6.02 10.88
C TYR A 251 9.06 5.97 11.24
N GLY A 252 9.92 5.95 10.24
CA GLY A 252 11.39 6.00 10.40
C GLY A 252 12.06 7.13 9.64
N ASN A 253 11.31 8.16 9.22
CA ASN A 253 11.80 9.22 8.34
C ASN A 253 12.69 10.27 9.04
N THR A 254 13.05 10.04 10.30
CA THR A 254 13.93 10.91 11.10
C THR A 254 13.43 12.34 11.30
N TYR A 255 12.12 12.59 11.20
CA TYR A 255 11.50 13.90 11.39
C TYR A 255 11.92 14.93 10.34
N GLN A 256 11.97 14.51 9.08
CA GLN A 256 12.33 15.35 7.93
C GLN A 256 11.25 15.31 6.87
N ASN A 257 11.09 16.42 6.13
CA ASN A 257 10.33 16.40 4.89
C ASN A 257 11.10 15.69 3.77
N GLY A 258 10.40 15.30 2.71
CA GLY A 258 10.90 14.44 1.65
C GLY A 258 11.13 13.01 2.11
N TYR A 259 11.80 12.24 1.27
CA TYR A 259 12.22 10.88 1.57
C TYR A 259 13.59 10.93 2.23
N GLN A 260 13.63 10.89 3.56
CA GLN A 260 14.83 11.12 4.38
C GLN A 260 15.56 12.43 4.00
N GLY A 261 14.82 13.53 3.82
CA GLY A 261 15.38 14.81 3.40
C GLY A 261 15.66 14.95 1.90
N THR A 262 15.31 13.93 1.09
CA THR A 262 15.53 13.94 -0.36
C THR A 262 14.25 14.26 -1.12
N ASP A 263 14.37 15.14 -2.13
CA ASP A 263 13.31 15.40 -3.09
C ASP A 263 13.30 14.35 -4.22
N LEU A 264 12.43 13.35 -4.11
CA LEU A 264 12.29 12.33 -5.15
C LEU A 264 11.87 12.91 -6.50
N SER A 265 11.13 14.04 -6.52
CA SER A 265 10.69 14.69 -7.76
C SER A 265 11.81 15.53 -8.39
N GLY A 266 12.72 16.09 -7.59
CA GLY A 266 13.74 17.05 -8.02
C GLY A 266 13.19 18.40 -8.48
N THR A 267 11.98 18.75 -8.03
CA THR A 267 11.28 20.01 -8.37
C THR A 267 11.32 21.05 -7.25
N GLY A 268 11.87 20.69 -6.09
CA GLY A 268 11.75 21.38 -4.81
C GLY A 268 10.48 21.02 -4.04
N ILE A 269 9.43 20.55 -4.72
CA ILE A 269 8.11 20.32 -4.11
C ILE A 269 8.12 19.09 -3.20
N GLY A 270 8.91 18.06 -3.49
CA GLY A 270 8.99 16.87 -2.63
C GLY A 270 9.53 17.17 -1.22
N LEU A 271 10.12 18.35 -0.97
CA LEU A 271 10.56 18.77 0.36
C LEU A 271 9.50 19.57 1.13
N SER A 272 8.31 19.79 0.56
CA SER A 272 7.25 20.54 1.23
C SER A 272 6.42 19.70 2.20
N PHE A 273 6.60 18.38 2.22
CA PHE A 273 5.85 17.45 3.07
C PHE A 273 6.72 16.27 3.50
N ASP A 274 6.35 15.60 4.58
CA ASP A 274 6.96 14.33 4.99
C ASP A 274 6.45 13.19 4.12
N TYR A 275 7.32 12.64 3.27
CA TYR A 275 6.94 11.59 2.33
C TYR A 275 6.30 10.39 3.05
N ILE A 276 6.89 9.97 4.16
CA ILE A 276 6.48 8.76 4.88
C ILE A 276 5.13 8.99 5.57
N ILE A 277 4.88 10.16 6.14
CA ILE A 277 3.54 10.44 6.73
C ILE A 277 2.47 10.32 5.64
N ILE A 278 2.70 10.95 4.48
CA ILE A 278 1.67 11.05 3.44
C ILE A 278 1.49 9.74 2.68
N HIS A 279 2.59 9.10 2.25
CA HIS A 279 2.56 7.86 1.48
C HIS A 279 1.98 6.73 2.33
N GLU A 280 2.60 6.43 3.48
CA GLU A 280 2.21 5.27 4.28
C GLU A 280 0.79 5.40 4.85
N SER A 281 0.32 6.63 5.11
CA SER A 281 -1.08 6.84 5.52
C SER A 281 -2.06 6.76 4.35
N GLY A 282 -1.62 6.98 3.11
CA GLY A 282 -2.43 6.78 1.91
C GLY A 282 -2.83 5.31 1.74
N HIS A 283 -1.97 4.39 2.18
CA HIS A 283 -2.25 2.96 2.17
C HIS A 283 -3.42 2.52 3.05
N GLU A 284 -3.79 3.33 4.06
CA GLU A 284 -5.00 3.06 4.84
C GLU A 284 -6.23 2.98 3.92
N TRP A 285 -6.29 3.76 2.83
CA TRP A 285 -7.32 3.63 1.80
C TRP A 285 -6.95 2.63 0.70
N PHE A 286 -5.67 2.59 0.26
CA PHE A 286 -5.21 1.83 -0.91
C PHE A 286 -4.04 0.90 -0.55
N GLY A 287 -4.31 -0.35 -0.22
CA GLY A 287 -3.36 -1.16 0.55
C GLY A 287 -4.15 -2.02 1.50
N ASN A 288 -4.61 -1.36 2.57
CA ASN A 288 -5.19 -1.98 3.74
C ASN A 288 -6.71 -2.10 3.59
N SER A 289 -7.40 -1.02 3.21
CA SER A 289 -8.85 -1.04 2.99
C SER A 289 -9.23 -1.62 1.63
N ILE A 290 -8.47 -1.31 0.58
CA ILE A 290 -8.63 -1.90 -0.74
C ILE A 290 -7.40 -2.73 -1.02
N THR A 291 -7.56 -4.04 -0.87
CA THR A 291 -6.44 -4.99 -0.97
C THR A 291 -6.39 -5.62 -2.36
N SER A 292 -5.21 -5.77 -2.95
CA SER A 292 -5.06 -6.57 -4.17
C SER A 292 -5.13 -8.06 -3.85
N LYS A 293 -5.87 -8.82 -4.66
CA LYS A 293 -6.11 -10.25 -4.47
C LYS A 293 -4.86 -11.11 -4.64
N ASP A 294 -3.96 -10.68 -5.50
CA ASP A 294 -2.70 -11.34 -5.80
C ASP A 294 -1.63 -10.26 -5.86
N ILE A 295 -0.44 -10.57 -5.35
CA ILE A 295 0.71 -9.68 -5.34
C ILE A 295 1.14 -9.27 -6.77
N ALA A 296 0.72 -10.01 -7.79
CA ALA A 296 0.87 -9.61 -9.18
C ALA A 296 0.16 -8.27 -9.51
N ASP A 297 -0.89 -7.90 -8.76
CA ASP A 297 -1.66 -6.67 -8.91
C ASP A 297 -1.27 -5.59 -7.87
N MET A 298 -0.06 -5.64 -7.30
CA MET A 298 0.43 -4.71 -6.27
C MET A 298 0.34 -3.23 -6.66
N TRP A 299 0.24 -2.90 -7.95
CA TRP A 299 -0.03 -1.54 -8.43
C TRP A 299 -1.33 -0.91 -7.89
N ILE A 300 -2.30 -1.74 -7.47
CA ILE A 300 -3.53 -1.25 -6.82
C ILE A 300 -3.22 -0.59 -5.48
N HIS A 301 -2.21 -1.11 -4.77
CA HIS A 301 -1.69 -0.53 -3.54
C HIS A 301 -0.80 0.66 -3.89
N GLU A 302 0.32 0.40 -4.54
CA GLU A 302 1.39 1.39 -4.71
C GLU A 302 1.05 2.53 -5.66
N GLY A 303 0.34 2.23 -6.75
CA GLY A 303 0.01 3.24 -7.75
C GLY A 303 -0.99 4.27 -7.23
N PHE A 304 -2.00 3.82 -6.48
CA PHE A 304 -2.98 4.72 -5.86
C PHE A 304 -2.40 5.46 -4.66
N THR A 305 -1.57 4.82 -3.84
CA THR A 305 -0.90 5.48 -2.73
C THR A 305 0.10 6.53 -3.20
N MET A 306 0.95 6.22 -4.19
CA MET A 306 1.83 7.20 -4.82
C MET A 306 1.03 8.36 -5.44
N TYR A 307 -0.16 8.08 -6.01
CA TYR A 307 -1.05 9.14 -6.51
C TYR A 307 -1.62 10.00 -5.37
N SER A 308 -1.84 9.44 -4.19
CA SER A 308 -2.35 10.17 -3.01
C SER A 308 -1.42 11.32 -2.57
N GLU A 309 -0.11 11.20 -2.81
CA GLU A 309 0.86 12.28 -2.57
C GLU A 309 0.54 13.52 -3.42
N ALA A 310 0.24 13.31 -4.71
CA ALA A 310 -0.18 14.38 -5.60
C ALA A 310 -1.55 14.95 -5.20
N VAL A 311 -2.45 14.12 -4.69
CA VAL A 311 -3.74 14.57 -4.14
C VAL A 311 -3.53 15.47 -2.92
N PHE A 312 -2.65 15.08 -2.00
CA PHE A 312 -2.28 15.90 -0.84
C PHE A 312 -1.69 17.24 -1.27
N LEU A 313 -0.70 17.23 -2.17
CA LEU A 313 -0.12 18.45 -2.72
C LEU A 313 -1.16 19.33 -3.42
N GLU A 314 -2.14 18.76 -4.12
CA GLU A 314 -3.21 19.54 -4.73
C GLU A 314 -4.11 20.21 -3.69
N CYS A 315 -4.42 19.54 -2.57
CA CYS A 315 -5.15 20.15 -1.46
C CYS A 315 -4.36 21.31 -0.82
N GLN A 316 -3.05 21.16 -0.63
CA GLN A 316 -2.22 22.13 0.10
C GLN A 316 -1.72 23.28 -0.78
N MET A 317 -1.41 23.00 -2.05
CA MET A 317 -0.65 23.89 -2.93
C MET A 317 -1.30 24.09 -4.31
N GLY A 318 -2.42 23.43 -4.58
CA GLY A 318 -3.16 23.52 -5.83
C GLY A 318 -2.65 22.59 -6.94
N LYS A 319 -3.50 22.39 -7.95
CA LYS A 319 -3.29 21.43 -9.05
C LYS A 319 -1.97 21.62 -9.78
N GLN A 320 -1.55 22.86 -10.01
CA GLN A 320 -0.30 23.13 -10.74
C GLN A 320 0.92 22.52 -10.04
N LYS A 321 1.03 22.68 -8.71
CA LYS A 321 2.15 22.13 -7.93
C LYS A 321 2.11 20.61 -7.87
N ALA A 322 0.92 20.02 -7.76
CA ALA A 322 0.76 18.57 -7.89
C ALA A 322 1.22 18.02 -9.26
N GLN A 323 0.90 18.72 -10.36
CA GLN A 323 1.35 18.33 -11.70
C GLN A 323 2.87 18.49 -11.87
N GLU A 324 3.46 19.57 -11.35
CA GLU A 324 4.92 19.76 -11.32
C GLU A 324 5.60 18.60 -10.59
N TYR A 325 5.10 18.22 -9.41
CA TYR A 325 5.61 17.08 -8.63
C TYR A 325 5.53 15.78 -9.44
N LEU A 326 4.35 15.42 -9.96
CA LEU A 326 4.16 14.21 -10.76
C LEU A 326 5.08 14.18 -12.00
N ARG A 327 5.26 15.31 -12.68
CA ARG A 327 6.20 15.40 -13.81
C ARG A 327 7.63 15.09 -13.38
N GLY A 328 8.06 15.60 -12.23
CA GLY A 328 9.37 15.27 -11.65
C GLY A 328 9.55 13.77 -11.39
N MET A 329 8.49 13.06 -11.01
CA MET A 329 8.53 11.62 -10.74
C MET A 329 8.73 10.76 -11.99
N GLN A 330 8.50 11.29 -13.20
CA GLN A 330 8.74 10.56 -14.46
C GLN A 330 10.17 10.04 -14.58
N LYS A 331 11.16 10.79 -14.06
CA LYS A 331 12.58 10.41 -14.12
C LYS A 331 12.90 9.13 -13.32
N ASN A 332 12.01 8.74 -12.40
CA ASN A 332 12.21 7.57 -11.54
C ASN A 332 11.62 6.29 -12.18
N VAL A 333 10.83 6.42 -13.26
CA VAL A 333 10.28 5.28 -13.99
C VAL A 333 11.39 4.62 -14.83
N GLN A 334 11.61 3.32 -14.61
CA GLN A 334 12.66 2.56 -15.29
C GLN A 334 12.20 1.96 -16.62
N ASN A 335 10.91 1.63 -16.74
CA ASN A 335 10.32 0.86 -17.83
C ASN A 335 11.09 -0.44 -18.12
N ASP A 336 11.47 -1.17 -17.06
CA ASP A 336 12.31 -2.36 -17.12
C ASP A 336 11.53 -3.61 -17.57
N LYS A 337 10.33 -3.83 -17.02
CA LYS A 337 9.44 -4.97 -17.27
C LYS A 337 7.97 -4.58 -16.99
N PRO A 338 6.98 -5.46 -17.25
CA PRO A 338 5.59 -5.20 -16.90
C PRO A 338 5.39 -4.93 -15.40
N ILE A 339 4.43 -4.06 -15.07
CA ILE A 339 4.02 -3.78 -13.69
C ILE A 339 3.28 -4.98 -13.12
N ILE A 340 2.40 -5.60 -13.91
CA ILE A 340 1.69 -6.80 -13.49
C ILE A 340 2.68 -7.97 -13.44
N GLY A 341 2.75 -8.62 -12.27
CA GLY A 341 3.54 -9.83 -12.05
C GLY A 341 2.88 -11.10 -12.61
N PRO A 342 3.56 -12.25 -12.55
CA PRO A 342 2.91 -13.53 -12.81
C PRO A 342 1.95 -13.90 -11.68
N TYR A 343 0.68 -14.09 -12.00
CA TYR A 343 -0.36 -14.50 -11.05
C TYR A 343 -0.11 -15.88 -10.42
N GLY A 344 -0.54 -16.06 -9.18
CA GLY A 344 -0.63 -17.36 -8.50
C GLY A 344 0.69 -17.94 -8.01
N VAL A 345 1.78 -17.17 -8.04
CA VAL A 345 3.12 -17.63 -7.64
C VAL A 345 3.80 -16.72 -6.62
N ASN A 346 3.03 -15.86 -5.93
CA ASN A 346 3.50 -14.89 -4.94
C ASN A 346 4.69 -14.07 -5.45
N LYS A 347 4.53 -13.42 -6.63
CA LYS A 347 5.59 -12.64 -7.26
C LYS A 347 5.06 -11.37 -7.93
N GLU A 348 5.63 -10.25 -7.52
CA GLU A 348 5.38 -8.92 -8.09
C GLU A 348 5.98 -8.74 -9.49
N GLY A 349 5.51 -7.70 -10.17
CA GLY A 349 6.12 -7.20 -11.41
C GLY A 349 7.18 -6.14 -11.14
N SER A 350 7.14 -5.04 -11.89
CA SER A 350 8.08 -3.93 -11.79
C SER A 350 7.78 -3.00 -10.61
N GLY A 351 8.83 -2.48 -9.97
CA GLY A 351 8.74 -1.37 -9.02
C GLY A 351 8.22 -0.06 -9.64
N ASP A 352 8.10 0.01 -10.97
CA ASP A 352 7.36 1.07 -11.65
C ASP A 352 5.88 1.15 -11.22
N MET A 353 5.36 0.14 -10.52
CA MET A 353 4.03 0.17 -9.91
C MET A 353 3.74 1.44 -9.09
N TYR A 354 4.76 2.03 -8.47
CA TYR A 354 4.68 3.33 -7.79
C TYR A 354 4.55 4.47 -8.82
N TYR A 355 5.66 4.83 -9.46
CA TYR A 355 5.78 6.06 -10.24
C TYR A 355 4.93 6.01 -11.52
N LYS A 356 5.04 4.92 -12.29
CA LYS A 356 4.26 4.74 -13.53
C LYS A 356 2.79 4.48 -13.22
N GLY A 357 2.47 3.84 -12.10
CA GLY A 357 1.09 3.70 -11.60
C GLY A 357 0.43 5.06 -11.34
N ALA A 358 1.06 5.93 -10.56
CA ALA A 358 0.55 7.27 -10.27
C ALA A 358 0.45 8.15 -11.53
N LEU A 359 1.45 8.08 -12.41
CA LEU A 359 1.45 8.78 -13.69
C LEU A 359 0.34 8.29 -14.64
N MET A 360 0.05 6.99 -14.64
CA MET A 360 -1.08 6.40 -15.38
C MET A 360 -2.40 6.94 -14.83
N LEU A 361 -2.60 6.95 -13.51
CA LEU A 361 -3.82 7.52 -12.90
C LEU A 361 -3.99 9.01 -13.23
N ASN A 362 -2.90 9.79 -13.20
CA ASN A 362 -2.93 11.18 -13.62
C ASN A 362 -3.26 11.34 -15.11
N THR A 363 -2.71 10.48 -15.97
CA THR A 363 -3.02 10.45 -17.40
C THR A 363 -4.51 10.17 -17.61
N ILE A 364 -5.09 9.22 -16.86
CA ILE A 364 -6.53 8.93 -16.91
C ILE A 364 -7.35 10.15 -16.47
N ARG A 365 -6.97 10.86 -15.40
CA ARG A 365 -7.64 12.12 -15.02
C ARG A 365 -7.66 13.12 -16.17
N SER A 366 -6.54 13.27 -16.88
CA SER A 366 -6.41 14.18 -18.03
C SER A 366 -7.23 13.75 -19.24
N ILE A 367 -7.41 12.44 -19.45
CA ILE A 367 -8.34 11.90 -20.47
C ILE A 367 -9.79 12.26 -20.13
N VAL A 368 -10.17 12.14 -18.85
CA VAL A 368 -11.51 12.45 -18.37
C VAL A 368 -11.81 13.95 -18.50
N ASN A 369 -10.83 14.79 -18.18
CA ASN A 369 -10.90 16.25 -18.32
C ASN A 369 -12.12 16.89 -17.65
N ASP A 370 -12.49 16.35 -16.51
CA ASP A 370 -13.56 16.79 -15.65
C ASP A 370 -13.13 16.43 -14.22
N ASP A 371 -12.52 17.40 -13.54
CA ASP A 371 -11.93 17.18 -12.23
C ASP A 371 -13.00 16.83 -11.19
N ASP A 372 -14.19 17.44 -11.28
CA ASP A 372 -15.30 17.14 -10.37
C ASP A 372 -15.78 15.69 -10.56
N LYS A 373 -15.88 15.22 -11.80
CA LYS A 373 -16.19 13.81 -12.10
C LYS A 373 -15.08 12.88 -11.62
N TRP A 374 -13.81 13.24 -11.83
CA TRP A 374 -12.66 12.45 -11.37
C TRP A 374 -12.68 12.26 -9.85
N TRP A 375 -12.77 13.35 -9.09
CA TRP A 375 -12.76 13.29 -7.62
C TRP A 375 -13.97 12.55 -7.06
N ARG A 376 -15.16 12.74 -7.66
CA ARG A 376 -16.36 11.99 -7.27
C ARG A 376 -16.19 10.48 -7.51
N ILE A 377 -15.50 10.08 -8.58
CA ILE A 377 -15.27 8.67 -8.89
C ILE A 377 -14.21 8.07 -7.96
N LEU A 378 -13.12 8.78 -7.65
CA LEU A 378 -12.15 8.29 -6.66
C LEU A 378 -12.76 8.15 -5.25
N TYR A 379 -13.59 9.10 -4.84
CA TYR A 379 -14.33 9.02 -3.59
C TYR A 379 -15.24 7.77 -3.56
N LYS A 380 -16.02 7.55 -4.63
CA LYS A 380 -16.89 6.37 -4.75
C LYS A 380 -16.10 5.07 -4.88
N TYR A 381 -14.94 5.08 -5.53
CA TYR A 381 -14.07 3.91 -5.67
C TYR A 381 -13.68 3.41 -4.29
N SER A 382 -13.16 4.30 -3.46
CA SER A 382 -12.77 3.97 -2.10
C SER A 382 -13.95 3.44 -1.26
N LEU A 383 -15.12 4.09 -1.32
CA LEU A 383 -16.29 3.63 -0.58
C LEU A 383 -16.85 2.29 -1.08
N ASN A 384 -16.89 2.08 -2.39
CA ASN A 384 -17.45 0.86 -2.99
C ASN A 384 -16.61 -0.38 -2.69
N PHE A 385 -15.29 -0.19 -2.58
CA PHE A 385 -14.34 -1.28 -2.34
C PHE A 385 -13.75 -1.25 -0.92
N ARG A 386 -14.28 -0.42 -0.02
CA ARG A 386 -13.90 -0.40 1.39
C ARG A 386 -13.96 -1.81 1.99
N HIS A 387 -12.84 -2.22 2.60
CA HIS A 387 -12.61 -3.53 3.19
C HIS A 387 -12.86 -4.69 2.22
N LYS A 388 -12.37 -4.55 0.97
CA LYS A 388 -12.48 -5.59 -0.05
C LYS A 388 -11.15 -5.92 -0.68
N ILE A 389 -11.01 -7.21 -0.96
CA ILE A 389 -9.95 -7.78 -1.79
C ILE A 389 -10.42 -7.78 -3.25
N ILE A 390 -9.70 -7.10 -4.13
CA ILE A 390 -10.06 -6.89 -5.54
C ILE A 390 -8.91 -7.28 -6.49
N ASP A 391 -9.21 -7.47 -7.76
CA ASP A 391 -8.22 -7.72 -8.82
C ASP A 391 -8.15 -6.58 -9.84
N ASN A 392 -7.13 -6.60 -10.69
CA ASN A 392 -6.95 -5.61 -11.75
C ASN A 392 -8.22 -5.44 -12.62
N GLN A 393 -8.90 -6.53 -12.97
CA GLN A 393 -10.08 -6.46 -13.81
C GLN A 393 -11.24 -5.72 -13.12
N THR A 394 -11.37 -5.86 -11.80
CA THR A 394 -12.35 -5.12 -11.00
C THR A 394 -12.11 -3.62 -11.09
N VAL A 395 -10.85 -3.17 -10.98
CA VAL A 395 -10.48 -1.75 -11.10
C VAL A 395 -10.80 -1.24 -12.51
N VAL A 396 -10.32 -1.94 -13.55
CA VAL A 396 -10.56 -1.55 -14.95
C VAL A 396 -12.06 -1.46 -15.26
N ASN A 397 -12.84 -2.46 -14.85
CA ASN A 397 -14.29 -2.48 -15.05
C ASN A 397 -14.99 -1.33 -14.33
N TYR A 398 -14.56 -1.02 -13.10
CA TYR A 398 -15.13 0.08 -12.33
C TYR A 398 -14.92 1.43 -13.04
N PHE A 399 -13.68 1.75 -13.41
CA PHE A 399 -13.38 3.02 -14.07
C PHE A 399 -14.04 3.11 -15.45
N ASN A 400 -14.06 2.03 -16.24
CA ASN A 400 -14.78 2.00 -17.52
C ASN A 400 -16.26 2.35 -17.35
N LYS A 401 -16.91 1.70 -16.38
CA LYS A 401 -18.34 1.89 -16.10
C LYS A 401 -18.65 3.30 -15.61
N GLU A 402 -17.96 3.78 -14.58
CA GLU A 402 -18.27 5.08 -13.96
C GLU A 402 -17.89 6.27 -14.85
N LEU A 403 -16.88 6.10 -15.72
CA LEU A 403 -16.48 7.14 -16.67
C LEU A 403 -17.28 7.09 -17.98
N GLY A 404 -17.82 5.93 -18.36
CA GLY A 404 -18.44 5.72 -19.66
C GLY A 404 -17.41 5.73 -20.80
N LEU A 405 -16.18 5.31 -20.50
CA LEU A 405 -15.03 5.29 -21.42
C LEU A 405 -14.47 3.86 -21.50
N ASN A 406 -13.89 3.50 -22.64
CA ASN A 406 -13.11 2.25 -22.75
C ASN A 406 -11.64 2.55 -22.43
N LEU A 407 -11.27 2.46 -21.16
CA LEU A 407 -9.91 2.65 -20.66
C LEU A 407 -9.08 1.36 -20.68
N SER A 408 -9.66 0.22 -21.05
CA SER A 408 -8.94 -1.06 -21.06
C SER A 408 -7.62 -1.01 -21.86
N PRO A 409 -7.57 -0.43 -23.09
CA PRO A 409 -6.30 -0.31 -23.82
C PRO A 409 -5.24 0.51 -23.09
N ILE A 410 -5.66 1.51 -22.30
CA ILE A 410 -4.76 2.36 -21.52
C ILE A 410 -4.20 1.57 -20.35
N PHE A 411 -5.07 0.98 -19.51
CA PHE A 411 -4.62 0.12 -18.42
C PHE A 411 -3.69 -1.00 -18.91
N GLU A 412 -4.02 -1.67 -20.00
CA GLU A 412 -3.16 -2.71 -20.56
C GLU A 412 -1.80 -2.18 -21.01
N GLN A 413 -1.75 -1.06 -21.74
CA GLN A 413 -0.50 -0.47 -22.21
C GLN A 413 0.43 -0.11 -21.04
N TYR A 414 -0.08 0.50 -19.97
CA TYR A 414 0.76 0.92 -18.85
C TYR A 414 1.10 -0.22 -17.89
N LEU A 415 0.22 -1.20 -17.70
CA LEU A 415 0.40 -2.27 -16.70
C LEU A 415 1.06 -3.53 -17.25
N LYS A 416 0.71 -3.95 -18.47
CA LYS A 416 1.19 -5.21 -19.07
C LYS A 416 2.41 -5.04 -19.96
N TYR A 417 2.73 -3.81 -20.36
CA TYR A 417 3.88 -3.52 -21.23
C TYR A 417 4.83 -2.52 -20.58
N LYS A 418 6.12 -2.73 -20.82
CA LYS A 418 7.15 -1.83 -20.30
C LYS A 418 7.16 -0.49 -21.04
N ASN A 419 6.93 -0.48 -22.35
CA ASN A 419 6.95 0.74 -23.13
C ASN A 419 5.71 1.60 -22.84
N ILE A 420 5.87 2.92 -22.89
CA ILE A 420 4.75 3.87 -22.86
C ILE A 420 4.36 4.26 -24.28
N PRO A 421 3.09 4.66 -24.53
CA PRO A 421 2.66 5.02 -25.88
C PRO A 421 3.39 6.28 -26.37
N THR A 422 3.70 6.31 -27.65
CA THR A 422 4.36 7.44 -28.32
C THR A 422 3.39 8.13 -29.26
N LEU A 423 3.14 9.42 -29.03
CA LEU A 423 2.38 10.28 -29.94
C LEU A 423 3.30 10.72 -31.07
N GLU A 424 3.05 10.21 -32.28
CA GLU A 424 3.77 10.62 -33.48
C GLU A 424 3.00 11.73 -34.19
N LEU A 425 3.66 12.87 -34.40
CA LEU A 425 3.12 14.06 -35.06
C LEU A 425 4.00 14.39 -36.26
N LYS A 426 3.39 14.61 -37.42
CA LYS A 426 4.09 15.09 -38.63
C LYS A 426 3.24 16.10 -39.39
N ILE A 427 3.87 16.95 -40.19
CA ILE A 427 3.13 17.83 -41.12
C ILE A 427 3.17 17.24 -42.52
N GLU A 428 1.99 16.96 -43.07
CA GLU A 428 1.85 16.46 -44.44
C GLU A 428 0.82 17.31 -45.20
N LYS A 429 1.22 17.84 -46.37
CA LYS A 429 0.34 18.69 -47.21
C LYS A 429 -0.31 19.86 -46.42
N ARG A 430 0.43 20.47 -45.50
CA ARG A 430 -0.01 21.55 -44.57
C ARG A 430 -1.10 21.15 -43.57
N LYS A 431 -1.33 19.85 -43.36
CA LYS A 431 -2.17 19.33 -42.28
C LYS A 431 -1.29 18.72 -41.20
N LEU A 432 -1.71 18.82 -39.95
CA LEU A 432 -1.12 18.05 -38.86
C LEU A 432 -1.63 16.61 -38.96
N MET A 433 -0.72 15.67 -39.11
CA MET A 433 -1.01 14.24 -39.05
C MET A 433 -0.57 13.73 -37.68
N TYR A 434 -1.37 12.85 -37.08
CA TYR A 434 -1.09 12.27 -35.77
C TYR A 434 -1.53 10.82 -35.68
N LYS A 435 -0.81 10.01 -34.88
CA LYS A 435 -1.18 8.63 -34.52
C LYS A 435 -0.49 8.21 -33.20
N TRP A 436 -0.95 7.10 -32.64
CA TRP A 436 -0.28 6.38 -31.57
C TRP A 436 0.62 5.26 -32.10
N VAL A 437 1.85 5.20 -31.56
CA VAL A 437 2.70 4.01 -31.61
C VAL A 437 2.70 3.38 -30.21
N SER A 438 2.20 2.16 -30.11
CA SER A 438 1.92 1.45 -28.85
C SER A 438 2.05 -0.06 -29.03
N ASP A 439 2.17 -0.81 -27.93
CA ASP A 439 2.16 -2.28 -27.97
C ASP A 439 0.73 -2.81 -28.17
N ILE A 440 -0.29 -2.05 -27.76
CA ILE A 440 -1.71 -2.36 -28.02
C ILE A 440 -2.11 -1.90 -29.43
N VAL A 441 -2.66 -2.81 -30.24
CA VAL A 441 -3.04 -2.58 -31.65
C VAL A 441 -4.29 -1.70 -31.81
N SER A 442 -5.16 -1.65 -30.80
CA SER A 442 -6.39 -0.84 -30.79
C SER A 442 -6.31 0.33 -29.81
N PHE A 443 -5.09 0.81 -29.55
CA PHE A 443 -4.83 1.89 -28.62
C PHE A 443 -5.44 3.20 -29.11
N ASN A 444 -6.21 3.82 -28.23
CA ASN A 444 -6.79 5.13 -28.44
C ASN A 444 -6.79 5.86 -27.11
N MET A 445 -6.38 7.12 -27.16
CA MET A 445 -6.28 7.98 -25.99
C MET A 445 -6.31 9.43 -26.47
N PRO A 446 -7.23 10.27 -25.98
CA PRO A 446 -7.21 11.69 -26.33
C PRO A 446 -6.03 12.41 -25.68
N VAL A 447 -5.52 13.43 -26.37
CA VAL A 447 -4.45 14.30 -25.87
C VAL A 447 -4.76 15.74 -26.24
N ASP A 448 -4.46 16.64 -25.31
CA ASP A 448 -4.51 18.07 -25.56
C ASP A 448 -3.21 18.58 -26.17
N ILE A 449 -3.37 19.36 -27.24
CA ILE A 449 -2.30 20.06 -27.92
C ILE A 449 -2.68 21.53 -28.04
N LYS A 450 -1.68 22.39 -28.13
CA LYS A 450 -1.86 23.81 -28.41
C LYS A 450 -1.45 24.07 -29.85
N ILE A 451 -2.38 24.60 -30.63
CA ILE A 451 -2.16 25.01 -32.02
C ILE A 451 -2.33 26.52 -32.10
N LYS A 452 -1.25 27.24 -32.43
CA LYS A 452 -1.27 28.72 -32.53
C LYS A 452 -1.85 29.42 -31.31
N GLY A 453 -1.57 28.91 -30.12
CA GLY A 453 -2.07 29.50 -28.86
C GLY A 453 -3.36 28.88 -28.33
N ASN A 454 -4.16 28.19 -29.17
CA ASN A 454 -5.44 27.61 -28.75
C ASN A 454 -5.28 26.14 -28.37
N ILE A 455 -5.85 25.75 -27.23
CA ILE A 455 -5.89 24.35 -26.79
C ILE A 455 -6.95 23.61 -27.61
N VAL A 456 -6.55 22.46 -28.13
CA VAL A 456 -7.37 21.55 -28.93
C VAL A 456 -7.13 20.14 -28.43
N ARG A 457 -8.22 19.40 -28.19
CA ARG A 457 -8.16 17.97 -27.94
C ARG A 457 -8.21 17.19 -29.25
N ILE A 458 -7.20 16.36 -29.49
CA ILE A 458 -7.16 15.40 -30.59
C ILE A 458 -7.45 13.98 -30.10
N TYR A 459 -7.88 13.10 -31.00
CA TYR A 459 -8.25 11.71 -30.69
C TYR A 459 -7.45 10.72 -31.53
N PRO A 460 -6.13 10.59 -31.29
CA PRO A 460 -5.28 9.66 -32.02
C PRO A 460 -5.70 8.19 -31.82
N LYS A 461 -5.52 7.42 -32.89
CA LYS A 461 -5.57 5.96 -32.99
C LYS A 461 -4.23 5.47 -33.53
N ASN A 462 -4.07 4.16 -33.72
CA ASN A 462 -2.85 3.60 -34.31
C ASN A 462 -2.63 3.95 -35.79
N ASP A 463 -3.70 4.29 -36.52
CA ASP A 463 -3.60 4.81 -37.89
C ASP A 463 -3.52 6.33 -37.93
N PHE A 464 -2.84 6.86 -38.95
CA PHE A 464 -2.74 8.31 -39.14
C PHE A 464 -4.10 8.97 -39.35
N GLN A 465 -4.35 10.00 -38.56
CA GLN A 465 -5.46 10.93 -38.69
C GLN A 465 -4.93 12.33 -39.01
N SER A 466 -5.78 13.19 -39.57
CA SER A 466 -5.42 14.57 -39.89
C SER A 466 -6.25 15.57 -39.09
N TYR A 467 -5.63 16.67 -38.67
CA TYR A 467 -6.32 17.85 -38.18
C TYR A 467 -6.46 18.88 -39.32
N ASP A 468 -7.63 19.49 -39.46
CA ASP A 468 -7.98 20.28 -40.66
C ASP A 468 -7.41 21.72 -40.68
N LEU A 469 -6.86 22.20 -39.55
CA LEU A 469 -6.20 23.50 -39.51
C LEU A 469 -4.89 23.47 -40.31
N LYS A 470 -4.69 24.50 -41.15
CA LYS A 470 -3.46 24.67 -41.91
C LYS A 470 -2.30 25.03 -40.97
N ILE A 471 -1.34 24.10 -40.85
CA ILE A 471 -0.12 24.26 -40.06
C ILE A 471 1.07 24.37 -41.02
N LYS A 472 1.90 25.41 -40.88
CA LYS A 472 3.06 25.59 -41.75
C LYS A 472 4.31 24.95 -41.16
N LYS A 473 4.48 25.00 -39.84
CA LYS A 473 5.67 24.51 -39.13
C LYS A 473 5.28 23.79 -37.84
N MET A 474 6.06 22.78 -37.46
CA MET A 474 5.77 21.97 -36.27
C MET A 474 5.87 22.78 -34.97
N ASN A 475 6.67 23.85 -34.94
CA ASN A 475 6.74 24.76 -33.80
C ASN A 475 5.46 25.57 -33.53
N GLU A 476 4.43 25.47 -34.39
CA GLU A 476 3.09 25.99 -34.14
C GLU A 476 2.24 25.03 -33.28
N VAL A 477 2.76 23.83 -33.01
CA VAL A 477 2.12 22.74 -32.26
C VAL A 477 2.94 22.46 -31.01
N GLU A 478 2.29 22.50 -29.86
CA GLU A 478 2.86 22.12 -28.56
C GLU A 478 1.97 21.02 -27.97
N VAL A 479 2.55 19.89 -27.58
CA VAL A 479 1.80 18.85 -26.86
C VAL A 479 1.78 19.22 -25.39
N LEU A 480 0.60 19.23 -24.76
CA LEU A 480 0.47 19.47 -23.31
C LEU A 480 0.83 18.20 -22.54
N ASN A 481 2.06 17.73 -22.73
CA ASN A 481 2.58 16.47 -22.18
C ASN A 481 2.84 16.53 -20.67
N ASP A 482 2.61 17.67 -20.04
CA ASP A 482 2.66 17.80 -18.59
C ASP A 482 1.53 17.07 -17.88
N GLN A 483 0.43 16.84 -18.59
CA GLN A 483 -0.76 16.19 -18.08
C GLN A 483 -0.84 14.70 -18.44
N TYR A 484 0.03 14.22 -19.34
CA TYR A 484 -0.01 12.86 -19.88
C TYR A 484 1.38 12.20 -19.80
N TYR A 485 1.44 10.97 -19.32
CA TYR A 485 2.70 10.22 -19.29
C TYR A 485 2.95 9.48 -20.60
N ILE A 486 3.40 10.20 -21.62
CA ILE A 486 3.60 9.70 -22.98
C ILE A 486 4.95 10.11 -23.55
N ASN A 487 5.41 9.39 -24.56
CA ASN A 487 6.47 9.88 -25.43
C ASN A 487 5.87 10.76 -26.54
N VAL A 488 6.65 11.71 -27.05
CA VAL A 488 6.27 12.54 -28.20
C VAL A 488 7.37 12.48 -29.24
N LYS A 489 6.99 12.15 -30.48
CA LYS A 489 7.88 12.17 -31.65
C LYS A 489 7.36 13.20 -32.64
N LEU A 490 8.19 14.20 -32.95
CA LEU A 490 7.90 15.25 -33.92
C LEU A 490 8.74 15.01 -35.17
N ASP A 491 8.08 14.77 -36.31
CA ASP A 491 8.71 14.56 -37.63
C ASP A 491 8.51 15.74 -38.58
#